data_AF-A0AAV7JWH0-F1
#
_entry.id   AF-A0AAV7JWH0-F1
#
_cell.length_a   1.000
_cell.length_b   1.000
_cell.length_c   1.000
_cell.angle_alpha   90.00
_cell.angle_beta   90.00
_cell.angle_gamma   90.00
#
_symmetry.space_group_name_H-M   'P 1'
#
loop_
_entity.id
_entity.type
_entity.pdbx_description
1 polymer ?
#
loop_
_entity_poly.entity_id
_entity_poly.type
_entity_poly.pdbx_seq_one_letter_code
_entity_poly.pdbx_strand_id
1 'polypeptide(L)'
;MIIPTRFLSLTVHLITTLSLFWSREPNLLSCIPEDVTADSEVYRVKDVQLVAGLCLMLALLLIEYAGFFSGLSLFNSSVSLISSFLHITACILLLFFQAQAWNCDTFWYVLAFCSIIPSLVEIVSDAIEIKIIADMYSKH
;
A
#
# COMPACT_ATOMS: atom_id res chain seq x y z
N MET A 1 19.96 -10.60 3.04
CA MET A 1 19.10 -10.67 4.25
C MET A 1 17.71 -10.16 3.86
N ILE A 2 16.75 -11.03 3.54
CA ILE A 2 15.44 -10.62 2.96
C ILE A 2 14.48 -10.10 4.04
N ILE A 3 14.53 -10.68 5.25
CA ILE A 3 13.68 -10.31 6.39
C ILE A 3 13.78 -8.82 6.76
N PRO A 4 14.97 -8.23 7.01
CA PRO A 4 15.07 -6.81 7.35
C PRO A 4 14.70 -5.90 6.18
N THR A 5 14.98 -6.31 4.94
CA THR A 5 14.57 -5.54 3.74
C THR A 5 13.07 -5.43 3.66
N ARG A 6 12.35 -6.53 3.92
CA ARG A 6 10.89 -6.53 3.90
C ARG A 6 10.30 -5.62 4.96
N PHE A 7 10.77 -5.73 6.21
CA PHE A 7 10.36 -4.83 7.29
C PHE A 7 10.57 -3.36 6.93
N LEU A 8 11.76 -3.00 6.43
CA LEU A 8 12.08 -1.63 6.04
C LEU A 8 11.21 -1.14 4.89
N SER A 9 10.97 -1.97 3.86
CA SER A 9 10.13 -1.60 2.72
C SER A 9 8.68 -1.32 3.12
N LEU A 10 8.09 -2.17 3.99
CA LEU A 10 6.76 -1.96 4.57
C LEU A 10 6.72 -0.68 5.40
N THR A 11 7.74 -0.45 6.23
CA THR A 11 7.84 0.73 7.09
C THR A 11 7.93 2.02 6.27
N VAL A 12 8.77 2.05 5.24
CA VAL A 12 8.93 3.23 4.39
C VAL A 12 7.63 3.50 3.63
N HIS A 13 6.97 2.47 3.09
CA HIS A 13 5.68 2.64 2.40
C HIS A 13 4.63 3.21 3.36
N LEU A 14 4.51 2.67 4.57
CA LEU A 14 3.62 3.20 5.60
C LEU A 14 3.89 4.69 5.88
N ILE A 15 5.16 5.07 6.09
CA ILE A 15 5.53 6.47 6.36
C ILE A 15 5.20 7.36 5.15
N THR A 16 5.49 6.92 3.93
CA THR A 16 5.17 7.68 2.71
C THR A 16 3.66 7.86 2.55
N THR A 17 2.85 6.83 2.79
CA THR A 17 1.38 6.93 2.76
C THR A 17 0.86 7.90 3.82
N LEU A 18 1.39 7.86 5.04
CA LEU A 18 1.03 8.81 6.11
C LEU A 18 1.46 10.24 5.79
N SER A 19 2.64 10.42 5.18
CA SER A 19 3.12 11.73 4.72
C SER A 19 2.19 12.33 3.66
N LEU A 20 1.77 11.52 2.68
CA LEU A 20 0.79 11.95 1.68
C LEU A 20 -0.57 12.26 2.31
N PHE A 21 -1.02 11.46 3.28
CA PHE A 21 -2.26 11.73 4.01
C PHE A 21 -2.22 13.06 4.76
N TRP A 22 -1.10 13.38 5.41
CA TRP A 22 -0.91 14.65 6.12
C TRP A 22 -0.83 15.84 5.17
N SER A 23 -0.24 15.66 4.00
CA SER A 23 -0.06 16.71 2.99
C SER A 23 -1.09 16.66 1.86
N ARG A 24 -2.26 16.05 2.07
CA ARG A 24 -3.21 15.77 0.99
C ARG A 24 -3.76 17.02 0.31
N GLU A 25 -4.03 18.09 1.05
CA GLU A 25 -4.63 19.32 0.49
C GLU A 25 -3.76 19.98 -0.58
N PRO A 26 -2.48 20.32 -0.30
CA PRO A 26 -1.63 20.91 -1.34
C PRO A 26 -1.36 19.94 -2.50
N ASN A 27 -1.30 18.63 -2.23
CA ASN A 27 -1.13 17.64 -3.29
C ASN A 27 -2.37 17.56 -4.18
N LEU A 28 -3.57 17.53 -3.59
CA LEU A 28 -4.82 17.45 -4.31
C LEU A 28 -5.07 18.70 -5.17
N LEU A 29 -4.82 19.89 -4.63
CA LEU A 29 -4.93 21.14 -5.38
C LEU A 29 -3.99 21.17 -6.59
N SER A 30 -2.80 20.57 -6.47
CA SER A 30 -1.86 20.48 -7.59
C SER A 30 -2.31 19.47 -8.66
N CYS A 31 -3.12 18.47 -8.30
CA CYS A 31 -3.59 17.43 -9.21
C CYS A 31 -4.86 17.81 -10.00
N ILE A 32 -5.50 18.93 -9.66
CA ILE A 32 -6.75 19.42 -10.25
C ILE A 32 -6.44 20.65 -11.14
N PRO A 33 -7.18 20.89 -12.23
CA PRO A 33 -7.05 22.09 -13.04
C PRO A 33 -7.13 23.40 -12.23
N GLU A 34 -6.30 24.39 -12.59
CA GLU A 34 -6.15 25.67 -11.86
C GLU A 34 -7.45 26.51 -11.77
N ASP A 35 -8.45 26.23 -12.60
CA ASP A 35 -9.75 26.92 -12.62
C ASP A 35 -10.73 26.41 -11.56
N VAL A 36 -10.40 25.34 -10.86
CA VAL A 36 -11.26 24.69 -9.85
C VAL A 36 -10.87 25.17 -8.45
N THR A 37 -11.80 25.84 -7.76
CA THR A 37 -11.59 26.31 -6.39
C THR A 37 -11.84 25.22 -5.34
N ALA A 38 -11.27 25.40 -4.14
CA ALA A 38 -11.41 24.47 -3.01
C ALA A 38 -12.88 24.26 -2.55
N ASP A 39 -13.78 25.19 -2.87
CA ASP A 39 -15.21 25.11 -2.55
C ASP A 39 -16.05 24.42 -3.63
N SER A 40 -15.41 23.95 -4.71
CA SER A 40 -16.10 23.25 -5.78
C SER A 40 -16.49 21.82 -5.37
N GLU A 41 -17.61 21.33 -5.93
CA GLU A 41 -18.02 19.94 -5.75
C GLU A 41 -16.95 18.95 -6.26
N VAL A 42 -16.22 19.33 -7.31
CA VAL A 42 -15.16 18.51 -7.92
C VAL A 42 -14.01 18.28 -6.94
N TYR A 43 -13.58 19.34 -6.24
CA TYR A 43 -12.55 19.23 -5.20
C TYR A 43 -12.99 18.25 -4.11
N ARG A 44 -14.21 18.42 -3.58
CA ARG A 44 -14.75 17.58 -2.52
C ARG A 44 -14.82 16.10 -2.91
N VAL A 45 -15.26 15.80 -4.13
CA VAL A 45 -15.32 14.42 -4.62
C VAL A 45 -13.92 13.82 -4.74
N LYS A 46 -12.94 14.58 -5.25
CA LYS A 46 -11.56 14.09 -5.40
C LYS A 46 -10.84 13.95 -4.07
N ASP A 47 -11.11 14.80 -3.08
CA ASP A 47 -10.59 14.65 -1.71
C ASP A 47 -11.09 13.37 -1.06
N VAL A 48 -12.41 13.12 -1.14
CA VAL A 48 -13.00 11.87 -0.62
C VAL A 48 -12.41 10.64 -1.30
N GLN A 49 -12.20 10.68 -2.63
CA GLN A 49 -11.56 9.60 -3.36
C GLN A 49 -10.11 9.35 -2.91
N LEU A 50 -9.30 10.41 -2.77
CA LEU A 50 -7.91 10.30 -2.32
C LEU A 50 -7.84 9.76 -0.88
N VAL A 51 -8.66 10.29 0.03
CA VAL A 51 -8.73 9.82 1.42
C VAL A 51 -9.17 8.37 1.48
N ALA A 52 -10.21 7.98 0.75
CA ALA A 52 -10.69 6.59 0.72
C ALA A 52 -9.60 5.61 0.24
N GLY A 53 -8.89 5.96 -0.82
CA GLY A 53 -7.79 5.11 -1.31
C GLY A 53 -6.59 5.10 -0.37
N LEU A 54 -6.23 6.22 0.29
CA LEU A 54 -5.19 6.23 1.32
C LEU A 54 -5.57 5.35 2.52
N CYS A 55 -6.83 5.39 2.97
CA CYS A 55 -7.33 4.50 4.01
C CYS A 55 -7.26 3.03 3.59
N LEU A 56 -7.62 2.71 2.35
CA LEU A 56 -7.50 1.35 1.81
C LEU A 56 -6.03 0.90 1.78
N MET A 57 -5.12 1.75 1.29
CA MET A 57 -3.68 1.47 1.27
C MET A 57 -3.13 1.20 2.68
N LEU A 58 -3.53 2.00 3.68
CA LEU A 58 -3.17 1.77 5.08
C LEU A 58 -3.70 0.44 5.61
N ALA A 59 -4.96 0.09 5.31
CA ALA A 59 -5.54 -1.18 5.75
C ALA A 59 -4.81 -2.40 5.16
N LEU A 60 -4.46 -2.34 3.87
CA LEU A 60 -3.70 -3.41 3.20
C LEU A 60 -2.28 -3.54 3.77
N LEU A 61 -1.59 -2.42 4.04
CA LEU A 61 -0.30 -2.42 4.70
C LEU A 61 -0.38 -3.01 6.12
N LEU A 62 -1.45 -2.73 6.87
CA LEU A 62 -1.65 -3.31 8.20
C LEU A 62 -1.87 -4.82 8.16
N ILE A 63 -2.56 -5.34 7.13
CA ILE A 63 -2.70 -6.78 6.91
C ILE A 63 -1.32 -7.41 6.66
N GLU A 64 -0.51 -6.84 5.77
CA GLU A 64 0.84 -7.35 5.51
C GLU A 64 1.76 -7.24 6.74
N TYR A 65 1.63 -6.17 7.52
CA TYR A 65 2.34 -6.03 8.79
C TYR A 65 1.94 -7.13 9.79
N ALA A 66 0.65 -7.45 9.90
CA ALA A 66 0.17 -8.49 10.78
C ALA A 66 0.65 -9.88 10.34
N GLY A 67 0.59 -10.19 9.03
CA GLY A 67 1.14 -11.40 8.43
C GLY A 67 2.65 -11.54 8.71
N PHE A 68 3.40 -10.47 8.46
CA PHE A 68 4.83 -10.40 8.76
C PHE A 68 5.15 -10.67 10.24
N PHE A 69 4.43 -10.05 11.19
CA PHE A 69 4.66 -10.26 12.63
C PHE A 69 4.15 -11.60 13.15
N SER A 70 3.16 -12.22 12.49
CA SER A 70 2.70 -13.57 12.82
C SER A 70 3.77 -14.63 12.51
N GLY A 71 4.67 -14.32 11.58
CA GLY A 71 5.79 -15.16 11.19
C GLY A 71 5.45 -16.24 10.16
N LEU A 72 4.23 -16.26 9.64
CA LEU A 72 3.80 -17.14 8.55
C LEU A 72 4.62 -16.84 7.27
N SER A 73 4.41 -15.67 6.68
CA SER A 73 5.07 -15.29 5.43
C SER A 73 6.59 -14.99 5.51
N LEU A 74 7.19 -14.96 6.71
CA LEU A 74 8.61 -14.60 6.91
C LEU A 74 9.58 -15.54 6.20
N PHE A 75 9.20 -16.81 6.05
CA PHE A 75 10.07 -17.84 5.48
C PHE A 75 9.90 -18.00 3.97
N ASN A 76 8.85 -17.38 3.40
CA ASN A 76 8.64 -17.36 1.96
C ASN A 76 9.50 -16.27 1.30
N SER A 77 10.66 -16.68 0.79
CA SER A 77 11.63 -15.78 0.15
C SER A 77 11.07 -15.13 -1.12
N SER A 78 10.24 -15.83 -1.90
CA SER A 78 9.66 -15.29 -3.13
C SER A 78 8.62 -14.21 -2.84
N VAL A 79 7.70 -14.46 -1.89
CA VAL A 79 6.71 -13.47 -1.45
C VAL A 79 7.40 -12.25 -0.88
N SER A 80 8.42 -12.47 -0.04
CA SER A 80 9.17 -11.38 0.57
C SER A 80 9.91 -10.50 -0.45
N LEU A 81 10.46 -11.09 -1.53
CA LEU A 81 11.11 -10.34 -2.62
C LEU A 81 10.10 -9.51 -3.42
N ILE A 82 8.97 -10.12 -3.81
CA ILE A 82 7.93 -9.45 -4.60
C ILE A 82 7.30 -8.30 -3.81
N SER A 83 6.92 -8.55 -2.54
CA SER A 83 6.38 -7.52 -1.64
C SER A 83 7.38 -6.37 -1.45
N SER A 84 8.65 -6.67 -1.16
CA SER A 84 9.68 -5.63 -0.98
C SER A 84 9.87 -4.78 -2.23
N PHE A 85 9.94 -5.40 -3.42
CA PHE A 85 10.09 -4.69 -4.68
C PHE A 85 8.90 -3.77 -4.94
N LEU A 86 7.67 -4.29 -4.82
CA LEU A 86 6.45 -3.52 -5.08
C LEU A 86 6.27 -2.36 -4.10
N HIS A 87 6.63 -2.53 -2.82
CA HIS A 87 6.58 -1.44 -1.85
C HIS A 87 7.64 -0.37 -2.10
N ILE A 88 8.87 -0.74 -2.46
CA ILE A 88 9.91 0.23 -2.83
C ILE A 88 9.46 1.01 -4.08
N THR A 89 8.91 0.33 -5.08
CA THR A 89 8.32 0.99 -6.25
C THR A 89 7.17 1.92 -5.86
N ALA A 90 6.28 1.50 -4.96
CA ALA A 90 5.21 2.35 -4.42
C ALA A 90 5.77 3.65 -3.84
N CYS A 91 6.80 3.55 -2.99
CA CYS A 91 7.42 4.70 -2.34
C CYS A 91 7.96 5.68 -3.37
N ILE A 92 8.67 5.18 -4.38
CA ILE A 92 9.20 6.02 -5.47
C ILE A 92 8.06 6.71 -6.20
N LEU A 93 7.02 5.97 -6.62
CA LEU A 93 5.88 6.53 -7.36
C LEU A 93 5.08 7.54 -6.54
N LEU A 94 4.86 7.31 -5.24
CA LEU A 94 4.17 8.24 -4.35
C LEU A 94 4.98 9.51 -4.10
N LEU A 95 6.32 9.41 -4.01
CA LEU A 95 7.20 10.58 -3.94
C LEU A 95 7.14 11.41 -5.23
N PHE A 96 7.13 10.76 -6.40
CA PHE A 96 6.94 11.44 -7.69
C PHE A 96 5.55 12.07 -7.78
N PHE A 97 4.50 11.38 -7.35
CA PHE A 97 3.14 11.90 -7.28
C PHE A 97 3.08 13.19 -6.45
N GLN A 98 3.74 13.22 -5.29
CA GLN A 98 3.83 14.43 -4.47
C GLN A 98 4.65 15.56 -5.12
N ALA A 99 5.76 15.22 -5.78
CA ALA A 99 6.69 16.22 -6.29
C ALA A 99 6.27 16.84 -7.63
N GLN A 100 5.50 16.12 -8.45
CA GLN A 100 5.24 16.48 -9.84
C GLN A 100 3.78 16.75 -10.18
N ALA A 101 2.89 16.91 -9.19
CA ALA A 101 1.50 17.29 -9.44
C ALA A 101 0.80 16.35 -10.45
N TRP A 102 0.98 15.04 -10.28
CA TRP A 102 0.42 14.05 -11.20
C TRP A 102 -1.12 14.09 -11.19
N ASN A 103 -1.76 13.66 -12.28
CA ASN A 103 -3.22 13.59 -12.34
C ASN A 103 -3.78 12.76 -11.17
N CYS A 104 -4.89 13.21 -10.55
CA CYS A 104 -5.53 12.55 -9.41
C CYS A 104 -5.77 11.04 -9.65
N ASP A 105 -6.10 10.66 -10.88
CA ASP A 105 -6.44 9.28 -11.22
C ASP A 105 -5.20 8.36 -11.22
N THR A 106 -3.99 8.93 -11.34
CA THR A 106 -2.72 8.18 -11.31
C THR A 106 -2.53 7.43 -9.99
N PHE A 107 -3.02 8.01 -8.89
CA PHE A 107 -2.94 7.43 -7.55
C PHE A 107 -3.58 6.03 -7.48
N TRP A 108 -4.71 5.82 -8.16
CA TRP A 108 -5.41 4.54 -8.16
C TRP A 108 -4.59 3.41 -8.79
N TYR A 109 -3.80 3.72 -9.81
CA TYR A 109 -2.90 2.74 -10.41
C TYR A 109 -1.77 2.35 -9.45
N VAL A 110 -1.20 3.33 -8.74
CA VAL A 110 -0.17 3.06 -7.71
C VAL A 110 -0.74 2.17 -6.61
N LEU A 111 -1.94 2.48 -6.12
CA LEU A 111 -2.64 1.67 -5.11
C LEU A 111 -2.88 0.23 -5.60
N ALA A 112 -3.39 0.07 -6.83
CA ALA A 112 -3.71 -1.24 -7.38
C ALA A 112 -2.46 -2.12 -7.54
N PHE A 113 -1.41 -1.60 -8.18
CA PHE A 113 -0.22 -2.40 -8.46
C PHE A 113 0.69 -2.59 -7.25
N CYS A 114 0.81 -1.58 -6.38
CA CYS A 114 1.83 -1.56 -5.34
C CYS A 114 1.29 -1.80 -3.92
N SER A 115 -0.03 -1.94 -3.75
CA SER A 115 -0.66 -2.25 -2.46
C SER A 115 -1.67 -3.40 -2.54
N ILE A 116 -2.54 -3.45 -3.56
CA ILE A 116 -3.49 -4.57 -3.70
C ILE A 116 -2.77 -5.86 -4.08
N ILE A 117 -1.86 -5.84 -5.05
CA ILE A 117 -1.15 -7.06 -5.47
C ILE A 117 -0.30 -7.65 -4.33
N PRO A 118 0.57 -6.89 -3.63
CA PRO A 118 1.35 -7.42 -2.51
C PRO A 118 0.48 -8.03 -1.40
N SER A 119 -0.56 -7.33 -0.97
CA SER A 119 -1.47 -7.81 0.07
C SER A 119 -2.26 -9.06 -0.33
N LEU A 120 -2.68 -9.18 -1.59
CA LEU A 120 -3.30 -10.42 -2.09
C LEU A 120 -2.34 -11.60 -2.09
N VAL A 121 -1.09 -11.38 -2.51
CA VAL A 121 -0.04 -12.42 -2.48
C VAL A 121 0.22 -12.87 -1.05
N GLU A 122 0.25 -11.94 -0.10
CA GLU A 122 0.41 -12.24 1.33
C GLU A 122 -0.75 -13.10 1.86
N ILE A 123 -1.99 -12.64 1.66
CA ILE A 123 -3.20 -13.35 2.15
C ILE A 123 -3.25 -14.78 1.60
N VAL A 124 -2.91 -14.96 0.31
CA VAL A 124 -2.89 -16.30 -0.30
C VAL A 124 -1.78 -17.16 0.30
N SER A 125 -0.59 -16.61 0.52
CA SER A 125 0.52 -17.34 1.16
C SER A 125 0.16 -17.78 2.58
N ASP A 126 -0.36 -16.86 3.39
CA ASP A 126 -0.74 -17.13 4.77
C ASP A 126 -1.87 -18.17 4.85
N ALA A 127 -2.87 -18.08 3.97
CA ALA A 127 -3.96 -19.05 3.91
C ALA A 127 -3.48 -20.48 3.56
N ILE A 128 -2.50 -20.59 2.65
CA ILE A 128 -1.89 -21.88 2.29
C ILE A 128 -1.15 -22.47 3.50
N GLU A 129 -0.35 -21.66 4.20
CA GLU A 129 0.39 -22.13 5.37
C GLU A 129 -0.53 -22.56 6.51
N ILE A 130 -1.57 -21.77 6.82
CA ILE A 130 -2.58 -22.13 7.82
C ILE A 130 -3.24 -23.47 7.48
N LYS A 131 -3.58 -23.69 6.21
CA LYS A 131 -4.18 -24.95 5.78
C LYS A 131 -3.23 -26.14 5.98
N ILE A 132 -1.94 -25.99 5.64
CA ILE A 132 -0.93 -27.03 5.86
C ILE A 132 -0.83 -27.37 7.36
N ILE A 133 -0.80 -26.36 8.23
CA ILE A 133 -0.73 -26.55 9.69
C ILE A 133 -1.99 -27.27 10.20
N ALA A 134 -3.17 -26.88 9.72
CA ALA A 134 -4.43 -27.53 10.10
C ALA A 134 -4.49 -29.01 9.68
N ASP A 135 -4.05 -29.31 8.45
CA ASP A 135 -3.99 -30.69 7.93
C ASP A 135 -3.01 -31.55 8.74
N MET A 136 -1.89 -31.00 9.21
CA MET A 136 -0.94 -31.69 10.09
C MET A 136 -1.57 -32.05 11.45
N TYR A 137 -2.32 -31.13 12.05
CA TYR A 137 -2.98 -31.37 13.33
C TYR A 137 -4.14 -32.37 13.22
N SER A 138 -4.85 -32.38 12.08
CA SER A 138 -5.96 -33.31 11.84
C SER A 138 -5.56 -34.79 11.72
N LYS A 139 -4.27 -35.06 11.47
CA LYS A 139 -3.72 -36.41 11.29
C LYS A 139 -3.21 -37.05 12.58
N HIS A 140 -3.30 -36.34 13.71
CA HIS A 140 -2.96 -36.81 15.05
C HIS A 140 -4.22 -36.92 15.92
#